data_AF-A0A7J3ZC59-F1
#
_entry.id   AF-A0A7J3ZC59-F1
#
_cell.length_a   1.000
_cell.length_b   1.000
_cell.length_c   1.000
_cell.angle_alpha   90.00
_cell.angle_beta   90.00
_cell.angle_gamma   90.00
#
_symmetry.space_group_name_H-M   'P 1'
#
loop_
_entity.id
_entity.type
_entity.pdbx_description
1 polymer ?
#
loop_
_entity_poly.entity_id
_entity_poly.type
_entity_poly.pdbx_seq_one_letter_code
_entity_poly.pdbx_strand_id
1 'polypeptide(L)'
;MRIRGVEEPLIRDRCRVVMEELGIEGISAKNAYSLSAGQAHLVSIARDLVLDPEIIFLDEPFTYLDSEKRSLLAKAFQRRRALGRGVVIVSHDLEMARAVGFDRLIEMEDLHKVAETGSRSS
;
A
#
# COMPACT_ATOMS: atom_id res chain seq x y z
N MET A 1 -2.44 -18.29 -7.25
CA MET A 1 -1.82 -17.22 -8.08
C MET A 1 -0.41 -17.66 -8.40
N ARG A 2 -0.03 -17.73 -9.69
CA ARG A 2 1.31 -18.15 -10.12
C ARG A 2 2.04 -16.90 -10.62
N ILE A 3 3.00 -16.41 -9.84
CA ILE A 3 3.79 -15.23 -10.20
C ILE A 3 4.88 -15.70 -11.15
N ARG A 4 4.93 -15.16 -12.37
CA ARG A 4 5.95 -15.54 -13.36
C ARG A 4 7.33 -15.05 -12.89
N GLY A 5 8.29 -15.96 -12.79
CA GLY A 5 9.70 -15.64 -12.54
C GLY A 5 10.13 -15.57 -11.06
N VAL A 6 9.28 -15.95 -10.11
CA VAL A 6 9.64 -16.01 -8.67
C VAL A 6 9.43 -17.43 -8.15
N GLU A 7 10.42 -17.98 -7.43
CA GLU A 7 10.31 -19.32 -6.86
C GLU A 7 9.19 -19.40 -5.80
N GLU A 8 8.45 -20.52 -5.77
CA GLU A 8 7.31 -20.72 -4.86
C GLU A 8 7.64 -20.54 -3.36
N PRO A 9 8.79 -21.02 -2.84
CA PRO A 9 9.17 -20.80 -1.43
C PRO A 9 9.34 -19.30 -1.11
N LEU A 10 9.98 -18.56 -2.02
CA LEU A 10 10.21 -17.13 -1.87
C LEU A 10 8.89 -16.34 -1.86
N ILE A 11 7.91 -16.74 -2.68
CA ILE A 11 6.58 -16.13 -2.69
C ILE A 11 5.87 -16.37 -1.35
N ARG A 12 5.94 -17.58 -0.81
CA ARG A 12 5.28 -17.92 0.47
C ARG A 12 5.81 -17.08 1.63
N ASP A 13 7.13 -16.92 1.72
CA ASP A 13 7.74 -16.11 2.76
C ASP A 13 7.37 -14.63 2.64
N ARG A 14 7.35 -14.10 1.41
CA ARG A 14 6.92 -12.72 1.15
C ARG A 14 5.46 -12.50 1.47
N CYS A 15 4.59 -13.45 1.11
CA CYS A 15 3.17 -13.42 1.48
C CYS A 15 3.00 -13.30 3.00
N ARG A 16 3.73 -14.12 3.79
CA ARG A 16 3.68 -14.06 5.25
C ARG A 16 4.07 -12.68 5.77
N VAL A 17 5.23 -12.15 5.33
CA VAL A 17 5.71 -10.83 5.77
C VAL A 17 4.70 -9.73 5.43
N VAL A 18 4.17 -9.70 4.20
CA VAL A 18 3.22 -8.68 3.78
C VAL A 18 1.89 -8.80 4.52
N MET A 19 1.41 -10.03 4.78
CA MET A 19 0.18 -10.23 5.54
C MET A 19 0.31 -9.75 6.99
N GLU A 20 1.44 -10.03 7.63
CA GLU A 20 1.75 -9.54 8.99
C GLU A 20 1.82 -8.01 9.03
N GLU A 21 2.48 -7.38 8.04
CA GLU A 21 2.57 -5.92 7.96
C GLU A 21 1.23 -5.22 7.79
N LEU A 22 0.27 -5.87 7.13
CA LEU A 22 -1.08 -5.38 6.91
C LEU A 22 -2.08 -5.85 7.99
N GLY A 23 -1.65 -6.69 8.93
CA GLY A 23 -2.49 -7.27 9.98
C GLY A 23 -3.62 -8.15 9.43
N ILE A 24 -3.33 -8.95 8.41
CA ILE A 24 -4.28 -9.86 7.74
C ILE A 24 -3.82 -11.33 7.74
N GLU A 25 -2.89 -11.70 8.61
CA GLU A 25 -2.39 -13.08 8.76
C GLU A 25 -3.51 -14.08 9.08
N GLY A 26 -4.52 -13.66 9.84
CA GLY A 26 -5.65 -14.48 10.27
C GLY A 26 -6.72 -14.75 9.21
N ILE A 27 -6.63 -14.17 8.01
CA ILE A 27 -7.62 -14.40 6.93
C ILE A 27 -7.15 -15.39 5.86
N SER A 28 -5.91 -15.89 5.97
CA SER A 28 -5.33 -16.84 5.01
C SER A 28 -6.15 -18.14 4.84
N ALA A 29 -6.86 -18.58 5.88
CA ALA A 29 -7.72 -19.75 5.87
C ALA A 29 -9.20 -19.45 5.55
N LYS A 30 -9.58 -18.18 5.38
CA LYS A 30 -10.97 -17.78 5.11
C LYS A 30 -11.30 -17.93 3.62
N ASN A 31 -12.58 -18.15 3.34
CA ASN A 31 -13.08 -18.08 1.97
C ASN A 31 -13.03 -16.62 1.49
N ALA A 32 -12.54 -16.40 0.27
CA ALA A 32 -12.46 -15.06 -0.33
C ALA A 32 -13.81 -14.32 -0.34
N TYR A 33 -14.93 -15.04 -0.52
CA TYR A 33 -16.29 -14.48 -0.51
C TYR A 33 -16.78 -14.08 0.88
N SER A 34 -16.08 -14.48 1.95
CA SER A 34 -16.43 -14.13 3.34
C SER A 34 -15.64 -12.94 3.89
N LEU A 35 -14.76 -12.34 3.09
CA LEU A 35 -13.95 -11.20 3.51
C LEU A 35 -14.80 -9.93 3.55
N SER A 36 -14.56 -9.08 4.56
CA SER A 36 -15.09 -7.71 4.54
C SER A 36 -14.50 -6.93 3.37
N ALA A 37 -15.15 -5.83 2.98
CA ALA A 37 -14.63 -4.96 1.92
C ALA A 37 -13.19 -4.49 2.22
N GLY A 38 -12.91 -4.06 3.46
CA GLY A 38 -11.56 -3.67 3.88
C GLY A 38 -10.55 -4.83 3.84
N GLN A 39 -10.95 -6.05 4.23
CA GLN A 39 -10.08 -7.23 4.12
C GLN A 39 -9.77 -7.57 2.66
N ALA A 40 -10.78 -7.59 1.78
CA ALA A 40 -10.59 -7.83 0.36
C ALA A 40 -9.69 -6.75 -0.28
N HIS A 41 -9.86 -5.48 0.13
CA HIS A 41 -9.02 -4.37 -0.30
C HIS A 41 -7.56 -4.55 0.12
N LEU A 42 -7.31 -4.87 1.40
CA LEU A 42 -5.95 -5.17 1.89
C LEU A 42 -5.33 -6.38 1.20
N VAL A 43 -6.11 -7.43 0.90
CA VAL A 43 -5.62 -8.58 0.12
C VAL A 43 -5.21 -8.16 -1.29
N SER A 44 -5.95 -7.24 -1.94
CA SER A 44 -5.56 -6.70 -3.24
C SER A 44 -4.20 -6.01 -3.16
N ILE A 45 -4.04 -5.09 -2.21
CA ILE A 45 -2.76 -4.39 -2.00
C ILE A 45 -1.64 -5.37 -1.65
N ALA A 46 -1.93 -6.37 -0.80
CA ALA A 46 -0.95 -7.39 -0.41
C ALA A 46 -0.41 -8.13 -1.63
N ARG A 47 -1.27 -8.46 -2.60
CA ARG A 47 -0.85 -9.15 -3.83
C ARG A 47 0.14 -8.34 -4.64
N ASP A 48 -0.01 -7.02 -4.68
CA ASP A 48 0.90 -6.13 -5.39
C ASP A 48 2.21 -5.95 -4.61
N LEU A 49 2.14 -5.80 -3.29
CA LEU A 49 3.33 -5.68 -2.43
C LEU A 49 4.17 -6.96 -2.38
N VAL A 50 3.54 -8.14 -2.50
CA VAL A 50 4.26 -9.43 -2.60
C VAL A 50 5.12 -9.50 -3.84
N LEU A 51 4.89 -8.68 -4.86
CA LEU A 51 5.76 -8.59 -6.05
C LEU A 51 7.01 -7.73 -5.82
N ASP A 52 7.09 -6.97 -4.72
CA ASP A 52 8.19 -6.02 -4.43
C ASP A 52 8.53 -5.17 -5.66
N PRO A 53 7.52 -4.46 -6.22
CA PRO A 53 7.73 -3.64 -7.39
C PRO A 53 8.67 -2.48 -7.06
N GLU A 54 9.46 -2.05 -8.04
CA GLU A 54 10.29 -0.85 -7.89
C GLU A 54 9.44 0.40 -7.63
N ILE A 55 8.24 0.45 -8.22
CA ILE A 55 7.25 1.53 -8.04
C ILE A 55 5.85 0.90 -7.92
N ILE A 56 5.06 1.36 -6.94
CA ILE A 56 3.65 1.02 -6.80
C ILE A 56 2.77 2.27 -6.96
N PHE A 57 1.69 2.14 -7.73
CA PHE A 57 0.66 3.18 -7.91
C PHE A 57 -0.62 2.73 -7.22
N LEU A 58 -1.20 3.61 -6.41
CA LEU A 58 -2.36 3.30 -5.57
C LEU A 58 -3.38 4.42 -5.69
N ASP A 59 -4.61 4.04 -6.04
CA ASP A 59 -5.75 4.95 -6.09
C ASP A 59 -6.64 4.72 -4.86
N GLU A 60 -6.75 5.74 -4.01
CA GLU A 60 -7.52 5.74 -2.77
C GLU A 60 -7.28 4.53 -1.83
N PRO A 61 -6.01 4.17 -1.51
CA PRO A 61 -5.67 2.93 -0.81
C PRO A 61 -6.15 2.85 0.65
N PHE A 62 -6.61 3.96 1.22
CA PHE A 62 -7.08 4.04 2.60
C PHE A 62 -8.60 3.89 2.75
N THR A 63 -9.30 3.73 1.63
CA THR A 63 -10.75 3.56 1.60
C THR A 63 -11.16 2.22 2.23
N TYR A 64 -12.32 2.19 2.88
CA TYR A 64 -12.85 1.00 3.56
C TYR A 64 -12.04 0.49 4.76
N LEU A 65 -10.99 1.20 5.17
CA LEU A 65 -10.14 0.85 6.30
C LEU A 65 -10.48 1.67 7.54
N ASP A 66 -10.47 1.01 8.70
CA ASP A 66 -10.48 1.67 10.01
C ASP A 66 -9.12 2.33 10.31
N SER A 67 -9.04 3.09 11.40
CA SER A 67 -7.84 3.85 11.79
C SER A 67 -6.62 2.95 12.05
N GLU A 68 -6.82 1.74 12.57
CA GLU A 68 -5.74 0.79 12.84
C GLU A 68 -5.16 0.26 11.52
N LYS A 69 -6.01 -0.23 10.61
CA LYS A 69 -5.58 -0.73 9.30
C LYS A 69 -4.96 0.35 8.43
N ARG A 70 -5.48 1.58 8.51
CA ARG A 70 -4.88 2.77 7.90
C ARG A 70 -3.45 3.01 8.37
N SER A 71 -3.21 2.92 9.68
CA SER A 71 -1.87 3.10 10.26
C SER A 71 -0.91 1.99 9.82
N LEU A 72 -1.36 0.73 9.81
CA LEU A 72 -0.56 -0.40 9.34
C LEU A 72 -0.17 -0.25 7.87
N LEU A 73 -1.13 0.13 7.03
CA LEU A 73 -0.88 0.36 5.61
C LEU A 73 0.10 1.52 5.36
N ALA A 74 -0.04 2.62 6.10
CA ALA A 74 0.90 3.74 6.02
C ALA A 74 2.33 3.31 6.41
N LYS A 75 2.49 2.52 7.48
CA LYS A 75 3.79 1.95 7.88
C LYS A 75 4.36 1.01 6.81
N ALA A 76 3.50 0.21 6.17
CA ALA A 76 3.92 -0.65 5.08
C ALA A 76 4.53 0.19 3.93
N PHE A 77 3.90 1.29 3.54
CA PHE A 77 4.43 2.20 2.52
C PHE A 77 5.70 2.93 2.94
N GLN A 78 5.79 3.38 4.20
CA GLN A 78 7.02 3.96 4.76
C GLN A 78 8.20 2.99 4.66
N ARG A 79 7.97 1.71 4.96
CA ARG A 79 8.99 0.68 4.81
C ARG A 79 9.44 0.53 3.35
N ARG A 80 8.52 0.58 2.39
CA ARG A 80 8.86 0.48 0.95
C ARG A 80 9.73 1.66 0.53
N ARG A 81 9.36 2.87 0.94
CA ARG A 81 10.18 4.07 0.76
C ARG A 81 11.57 3.92 1.37
N ALA A 82 11.68 3.41 2.59
CA ALA A 82 12.97 3.18 3.26
C ALA A 82 13.84 2.12 2.54
N LEU A 83 13.23 1.19 1.81
CA LEU A 83 13.91 0.23 0.94
C LEU A 83 14.23 0.79 -0.45
N GLY A 84 14.00 2.09 -0.70
CA GLY A 84 14.26 2.73 -1.98
C GLY A 84 13.20 2.45 -3.06
N ARG A 85 12.01 1.95 -2.67
CA ARG A 85 10.89 1.75 -3.59
C ARG A 85 10.07 3.03 -3.75
N GLY A 86 9.59 3.28 -4.95
CA GLY A 86 8.65 4.36 -5.24
C GLY A 86 7.23 4.00 -4.81
N VAL A 87 6.56 4.93 -4.13
CA VAL A 87 5.14 4.80 -3.77
C VAL A 87 4.43 6.05 -4.25
N VAL A 88 3.45 5.87 -5.14
CA VAL A 88 2.60 6.95 -5.67
C VAL A 88 1.18 6.69 -5.19
N ILE A 89 0.63 7.65 -4.45
CA ILE A 89 -0.72 7.56 -3.89
C ILE A 89 -1.54 8.72 -4.44
N VAL A 90 -2.71 8.39 -4.96
CA VAL A 90 -3.77 9.35 -5.26
C VAL A 90 -4.78 9.27 -4.12
N SER A 91 -5.06 10.39 -3.47
CA SER A 91 -6.11 10.46 -2.45
C SER A 91 -6.64 11.88 -2.27
N HIS A 92 -7.92 11.97 -1.91
CA HIS A 92 -8.53 13.21 -1.40
C HIS A 92 -8.30 13.42 0.11
N ASP A 93 -7.72 12.44 0.83
CA ASP A 93 -7.44 12.51 2.27
C ASP A 93 -6.00 12.99 2.55
N LEU A 94 -5.86 14.31 2.71
CA LEU A 94 -4.56 14.95 2.98
C LEU A 94 -3.97 14.57 4.34
N GLU A 95 -4.79 14.23 5.34
CA GLU A 95 -4.31 13.84 6.67
C GLU A 95 -3.60 12.48 6.58
N MET A 96 -4.21 11.55 5.85
CA MET A 96 -3.62 10.25 5.56
C MET A 96 -2.36 10.35 4.71
N ALA A 97 -2.34 11.23 3.69
CA ALA A 97 -1.13 11.47 2.90
C ALA A 97 0.04 11.93 3.79
N ARG A 98 -0.21 12.83 4.75
CA ARG A 98 0.80 13.30 5.71
C ARG A 98 1.25 12.17 6.65
N ALA A 99 0.33 11.33 7.11
CA ALA A 99 0.66 10.19 7.98
C ALA A 99 1.60 9.17 7.31
N VAL A 100 1.50 8.99 5.98
CA VAL A 100 2.45 8.16 5.22
C VAL A 100 3.84 8.80 5.16
N GLY A 101 3.93 10.12 5.18
CA GLY A 101 5.20 10.84 5.05
C GLY A 101 5.69 10.85 3.60
N PHE A 102 5.19 11.80 2.81
CA PHE A 102 5.54 11.98 1.40
C PHE A 102 6.82 12.82 1.22
N ASP A 103 7.56 12.52 0.16
CA ASP A 103 8.66 13.36 -0.33
C ASP A 103 8.14 14.51 -1.22
N ARG A 104 7.04 14.26 -1.93
CA ARG A 104 6.35 15.22 -2.80
C ARG A 104 4.84 15.06 -2.70
N LEU A 105 4.14 16.19 -2.63
CA LEU A 105 2.69 16.32 -2.71
C LEU A 105 2.36 17.17 -3.93
N ILE A 106 1.50 16.65 -4.80
CA ILE A 106 1.00 17.35 -5.97
C ILE A 106 -0.49 17.56 -5.76
N GLU A 107 -0.92 18.81 -5.78
CA GLU A 107 -2.34 19.16 -5.71
C GLU A 107 -2.87 19.31 -7.13
N MET A 108 -4.02 18.69 -7.41
CA MET A 108 -4.64 18.68 -8.73
C MET A 108 -6.07 19.21 -8.66
N GLU A 109 -6.45 20.02 -9.65
CA GLU A 109 -7.81 20.57 -9.84
C GLU A 109 -8.10 20.58 -11.35
N ASP A 110 -9.30 20.16 -11.77
CA ASP A 110 -9.72 20.11 -13.18
C ASP A 110 -8.69 19.48 -14.14
N LEU A 111 -8.06 18.37 -13.72
CA LEU A 111 -6.99 17.66 -14.45
C LEU A 111 -5.69 18.45 -14.63
N HIS A 112 -5.53 19.58 -13.93
CA HIS A 112 -4.34 20.41 -13.94
C HIS A 112 -3.65 20.37 -12.57
N LYS A 113 -2.31 20.42 -12.58
CA LYS A 113 -1.53 20.63 -11.36
C LYS A 113 -1.69 22.08 -10.90
N VAL A 114 -2.20 22.28 -9.69
CA VAL A 114 -2.38 23.60 -9.09
C VAL A 114 -1.29 23.97 -8.10
N ALA A 115 -0.71 22.98 -7.40
CA ALA A 115 0.43 23.18 -6.51
C ALA A 115 1.35 21.96 -6.47
N GLU A 116 2.59 22.20 -6.04
CA GLU A 116 3.57 21.14 -5.76
C GLU A 116 4.36 21.52 -4.51
N THR A 117 4.35 20.63 -3.52
CA THR A 117 5.16 20.74 -2.31
C THR A 117 6.15 19.59 -2.28
N GLY A 118 7.44 19.87 -2.09
CA GLY A 118 8.48 18.84 -1.96
C GLY A 118 9.34 19.09 -0.74
N SER A 119 9.59 18.03 0.04
CA SER A 119 10.61 18.03 1.09
C SER A 119 11.94 17.64 0.46
N ARG A 120 12.64 18.61 -0.16
CA ARG A 120 14.08 18.44 -0.37
C ARG A 120 14.77 18.50 0.98
N SER A 121 15.04 17.34 1.56
CA SER A 121 16.18 17.21 2.48
C SER A 121 17.39 17.00 1.58
N SER A 122 18.22 18.05 1.48
CA SER A 122 19.58 17.97 0.96
C SER A 122 20.42 16.98 1.76
#